data_AF-A0A1S3CVZ0-F1
#
_entry.id   AF-A0A1S3CVZ0-F1
#
_cell.length_a   1.000
_cell.length_b   1.000
_cell.length_c   1.000
_cell.angle_alpha   90.00
_cell.angle_beta   90.00
_cell.angle_gamma   90.00
#
_symmetry.space_group_name_H-M   'P 1'
#
loop_
_entity.id
_entity.type
_entity.pdbx_description
1 polymer ?
#
loop_
_entity_poly.entity_id
_entity_poly.type
_entity_poly.pdbx_seq_one_letter_code
_entity_poly.pdbx_strand_id
1 'polypeptide(L)'
;MGGNLERALCLMSTSLAQVISRPHEIGALRSRLRTHAQGMLLRMRGNTVSADPATVRTFHILVDLFEFFDAFAAQQYSTALEMIQRSELIPLTLSQVEEKVAKFKKLDERITRNIPDILYATMTMIYAQFKKLKDEETLPGLSTDEANKKRQFLKERGRALTSFSGSIPFRIPGDINRKLVQMEIHMH
;
A
#
# COMPACT_ATOMS: atom_id res chain seq x y z
N MET A 1 21.20 20.66 18.67
CA MET A 1 21.44 20.01 17.36
C MET A 1 20.29 19.06 16.90
N GLY A 2 19.29 18.71 17.73
CA GLY A 2 18.21 17.76 17.36
C GLY A 2 17.14 18.27 16.38
N GLY A 3 16.79 19.56 16.40
CA GLY A 3 15.70 20.11 15.58
C GLY A 3 15.91 20.07 14.06
N ASN A 4 17.14 19.84 13.59
CA ASN A 4 17.43 19.74 12.15
C ASN A 4 17.03 18.37 11.57
N LEU A 5 17.14 17.29 12.36
CA LEU A 5 16.80 15.95 11.90
C LEU A 5 15.29 15.78 11.80
N GLU A 6 14.54 16.24 12.80
CA GLU A 6 13.07 16.18 12.81
C GLU A 6 12.46 16.98 11.66
N ARG A 7 12.96 18.20 11.40
CA ARG A 7 12.54 19.00 10.24
C ARG A 7 12.86 18.32 8.92
N ALA A 8 14.05 17.72 8.79
CA ALA A 8 14.43 16.97 7.60
C ALA A 8 13.50 15.77 7.38
N LEU A 9 13.16 15.03 8.44
CA LEU A 9 12.23 13.89 8.37
C LEU A 9 10.83 14.31 7.96
N CYS A 10 10.33 15.43 8.49
CA CYS A 10 9.03 15.96 8.10
C CYS A 10 9.01 16.39 6.63
N LEU A 11 10.02 17.13 6.16
CA LEU A 11 10.13 17.56 4.76
C LEU A 11 10.24 16.38 3.79
N MET A 12 11.04 15.37 4.15
CA MET A 12 11.16 14.15 3.34
C MET A 12 9.85 13.36 3.32
N SER A 13 9.19 13.21 4.47
CA SER A 13 7.89 12.54 4.57
C SER A 13 6.84 13.23 3.69
N THR A 14 6.80 14.57 3.69
CA THR A 14 5.91 15.34 2.80
C THR A 14 6.25 15.14 1.33
N SER A 15 7.54 15.16 0.98
CA SER A 15 7.99 14.99 -0.41
C SER A 15 7.70 13.57 -0.93
N LEU A 16 7.92 12.55 -0.10
CA LEU A 16 7.58 11.17 -0.41
C LEU A 16 6.06 11.04 -0.61
N ALA A 17 5.25 11.52 0.34
CA ALA A 17 3.79 11.45 0.27
C ALA A 17 3.19 12.09 -1.00
N GLN A 18 3.86 13.04 -1.63
CA GLN A 18 3.40 13.67 -2.89
C GLN A 18 3.72 12.86 -4.15
N VAL A 19 4.75 12.02 -4.10
CA VAL A 19 5.34 11.33 -5.27
C VAL A 19 5.12 9.81 -5.23
N ILE A 20 4.79 9.26 -4.06
CA ILE A 20 4.65 7.82 -3.82
C ILE A 20 3.71 7.15 -4.83
N SER A 21 2.55 7.74 -5.13
CA SER A 21 1.53 7.16 -6.01
C SER A 21 1.64 7.53 -7.49
N ARG A 22 2.70 8.23 -7.91
CA ARG A 22 2.92 8.62 -9.32
C ARG A 22 3.87 7.61 -9.99
N PRO A 23 3.36 6.56 -10.66
CA PRO A 23 4.21 5.56 -11.31
C PRO A 23 4.90 6.09 -12.56
N HIS A 24 4.47 7.22 -13.14
CA HIS A 24 4.99 7.75 -14.40
C HIS A 24 6.21 8.68 -14.26
N GLU A 25 6.62 9.00 -13.03
CA GLU A 25 7.88 9.71 -12.76
C GLU A 25 8.95 8.71 -12.28
N ILE A 26 9.16 7.62 -13.02
CA ILE A 26 10.40 6.83 -12.96
C ILE A 26 11.51 7.72 -13.55
N GLY A 27 11.83 8.79 -12.84
CA GLY A 27 12.78 9.82 -13.25
C GLY A 27 13.83 10.06 -12.18
N ALA A 28 14.75 10.97 -12.49
CA ALA A 28 15.82 11.38 -11.59
C ALA A 28 15.30 11.84 -10.22
N LEU A 29 14.07 12.37 -10.12
CA LEU A 29 13.49 12.84 -8.86
C LEU A 29 13.20 11.70 -7.88
N ARG A 30 12.50 10.63 -8.31
CA ARG A 30 12.25 9.44 -7.45
C ARG A 30 13.56 8.77 -7.03
N SER A 31 14.50 8.63 -7.96
CA SER A 31 15.83 8.07 -7.66
C SER A 31 16.57 8.90 -6.61
N ARG A 32 16.60 10.23 -6.75
CA ARG A 32 17.20 11.14 -5.77
C ARG A 32 16.50 11.07 -4.41
N LEU A 33 15.16 11.09 -4.39
CA LEU A 33 14.39 10.96 -3.14
C LEU A 33 14.70 9.64 -2.42
N ARG A 34 14.85 8.54 -3.15
CA ARG A 34 15.27 7.25 -2.61
C ARG A 34 16.66 7.32 -1.98
N THR A 35 17.64 7.84 -2.71
CA THR A 35 19.03 7.97 -2.21
C THR A 35 19.07 8.84 -0.95
N HIS A 36 18.32 9.95 -0.93
CA HIS A 36 18.23 10.81 0.26
C HIS A 36 17.54 10.11 1.44
N ALA A 37 16.44 9.40 1.22
CA ALA A 37 15.75 8.65 2.26
C ALA A 37 16.62 7.53 2.86
N GLN A 38 17.33 6.76 2.02
CA GLN A 38 18.27 5.74 2.47
C GLN A 38 19.43 6.34 3.27
N GLY A 39 19.99 7.47 2.82
CA GLY A 39 21.01 8.21 3.55
C GLY A 39 20.54 8.66 4.94
N MET A 40 19.27 9.03 5.09
CA MET A 40 18.67 9.37 6.38
C MET A 40 18.46 8.14 7.28
N LEU A 41 17.98 7.02 6.72
CA LEU A 41 17.82 5.76 7.46
C LEU A 41 19.14 5.26 8.04
N LEU A 42 20.22 5.32 7.26
CA LEU A 42 21.58 4.97 7.69
C LEU A 42 22.05 5.84 8.85
N ARG A 43 21.81 7.15 8.78
CA ARG A 43 22.16 8.11 9.85
C ARG A 43 21.35 7.88 11.13
N MET A 44 20.10 7.45 11.01
CA MET A 44 19.25 7.13 12.16
C MET A 44 19.66 5.83 12.86
N ARG A 45 20.23 4.85 12.14
CA ARG A 45 20.77 3.63 12.74
C ARG A 45 22.06 3.85 13.51
N GLY A 46 22.84 4.87 13.14
CA GLY A 46 24.15 5.15 13.73
C GLY A 46 24.15 6.14 14.91
N ASN A 47 23.09 6.91 15.11
CA ASN A 47 22.99 7.95 16.15
C ASN A 47 21.73 7.78 17.01
N THR A 48 21.78 8.22 18.27
CA THR A 48 20.57 8.43 19.09
C THR A 48 19.68 9.48 18.42
N VAL A 49 18.60 9.01 17.79
CA VAL A 49 17.65 9.85 17.06
C VAL A 49 16.93 10.76 18.04
N SER A 50 17.31 12.04 18.05
CA SER A 50 16.58 13.11 18.76
C SER A 50 15.44 13.62 17.86
N ALA A 51 14.48 12.74 17.57
CA ALA A 51 13.24 13.08 16.87
C ALA A 51 12.08 12.33 17.50
N ASP A 52 10.88 12.92 17.42
CA ASP A 52 9.68 12.29 17.95
C ASP A 52 9.46 10.88 17.35
N PRO A 53 9.22 9.84 18.19
CA PRO A 53 9.00 8.48 17.72
C PRO A 53 7.88 8.33 16.69
N ALA A 54 6.83 9.16 16.77
CA ALA A 54 5.74 9.12 15.79
C ALA A 54 6.20 9.65 14.42
N THR A 55 7.01 10.71 14.39
CA THR A 55 7.64 11.22 13.15
C THR A 55 8.57 10.19 12.50
N VAL A 56 9.39 9.51 13.32
CA VAL A 56 10.26 8.42 12.85
C VAL A 56 9.45 7.28 12.25
N ARG A 57 8.38 6.84 12.95
CA ARG A 57 7.48 5.79 12.47
C ARG A 57 6.82 6.15 11.15
N THR A 58 6.32 7.38 11.02
CA THR A 58 5.71 7.88 9.79
C THR A 58 6.69 7.86 8.63
N PHE A 59 7.93 8.30 8.85
CA PHE A 59 8.98 8.25 7.83
C PHE A 59 9.27 6.82 7.37
N HIS A 60 9.43 5.87 8.30
CA HIS A 60 9.64 4.46 7.95
C HIS A 60 8.50 3.89 7.11
N ILE A 61 7.25 4.15 7.52
CA ILE A 61 6.07 3.70 6.75
C ILE A 61 6.08 4.29 5.34
N LEU A 62 6.43 5.57 5.19
CA LEU A 62 6.47 6.21 3.87
C LEU A 62 7.60 5.68 2.98
N VAL A 63 8.74 5.28 3.55
CA VAL A 63 9.80 4.59 2.80
C VAL A 63 9.33 3.22 2.35
N ASP A 64 8.73 2.43 3.24
CA ASP A 64 8.18 1.11 2.88
C ASP A 64 7.11 1.22 1.79
N LEU A 65 6.26 2.24 1.86
CA LEU A 65 5.27 2.54 0.83
C LEU A 65 5.93 2.94 -0.50
N PHE A 66 7.01 3.71 -0.46
CA PHE A 66 7.75 4.08 -1.67
C PHE A 66 8.28 2.84 -2.41
N GLU A 67 8.86 1.89 -1.67
CA GLU A 67 9.32 0.61 -2.22
C GLU A 67 8.17 -0.28 -2.69
N PHE A 68 7.04 -0.27 -1.99
CA PHE A 68 5.82 -0.97 -2.41
C PHE A 68 5.34 -0.49 -3.79
N PHE A 69 5.27 0.83 -4.01
CA PHE A 69 4.84 1.36 -5.31
C PHE A 69 5.88 1.14 -6.42
N ASP A 70 7.18 1.06 -6.10
CA ASP A 70 8.20 0.63 -7.06
C ASP A 70 7.98 -0.83 -7.48
N ALA A 71 7.76 -1.73 -6.53
CA ALA A 71 7.48 -3.14 -6.79
C ALA A 71 6.18 -3.31 -7.60
N PHE A 72 5.14 -2.53 -7.29
CA PHE A 72 3.90 -2.49 -8.05
C PHE A 72 4.14 -2.03 -9.50
N ALA A 73 4.88 -0.94 -9.71
CA ALA A 73 5.19 -0.43 -11.05
C ALA A 73 6.04 -1.41 -11.87
N ALA A 74 6.96 -2.14 -11.22
CA ALA A 74 7.76 -3.21 -11.81
C ALA A 74 6.97 -4.52 -12.04
N GLN A 75 5.65 -4.54 -11.77
CA GLN A 75 4.78 -5.71 -11.85
C GLN A 75 5.20 -6.90 -10.95
N GLN A 76 6.00 -6.63 -9.91
CA GLN A 76 6.43 -7.61 -8.91
C GLN A 76 5.33 -7.79 -7.85
N TYR A 77 4.17 -8.29 -8.27
CA TYR A 77 2.96 -8.32 -7.44
C TYR A 77 3.07 -9.20 -6.20
N SER A 78 3.84 -10.30 -6.25
CA SER A 78 4.09 -11.14 -5.06
C SER A 78 4.80 -10.35 -3.96
N THR A 79 5.92 -9.72 -4.31
CA THR A 79 6.70 -8.89 -3.39
C THR A 79 5.89 -7.71 -2.87
N ALA A 80 5.19 -6.98 -3.74
CA ALA A 80 4.36 -5.85 -3.33
C ALA A 80 3.23 -6.27 -2.37
N LEU A 81 2.60 -7.44 -2.57
CA LEU A 81 1.56 -7.95 -1.66
C LEU A 81 2.12 -8.37 -0.30
N GLU A 82 3.32 -8.93 -0.24
CA GLU A 82 3.98 -9.23 1.04
C GLU A 82 4.31 -7.94 1.81
N MET A 83 4.79 -6.92 1.11
CA MET A 83 5.09 -5.61 1.71
C MET A 83 3.83 -4.97 2.29
N ILE A 84 2.70 -4.99 1.56
CA ILE A 84 1.47 -4.39 2.06
C ILE A 84 0.88 -5.19 3.23
N GLN A 85 0.99 -6.52 3.21
CA GLN A 85 0.57 -7.36 4.33
C GLN A 85 1.38 -7.03 5.59
N ARG A 86 2.69 -6.84 5.48
CA ARG A 86 3.57 -6.46 6.59
C ARG A 86 3.32 -5.04 7.10
N SER A 87 2.89 -4.12 6.21
CA SER A 87 2.64 -2.72 6.58
C SER A 87 1.48 -2.56 7.57
N GLU A 88 0.56 -3.54 7.62
CA GLU A 88 -0.66 -3.52 8.44
C GLU A 88 -1.59 -2.31 8.21
N LEU A 89 -1.42 -1.57 7.11
CA LEU A 89 -2.15 -0.32 6.84
C LEU A 89 -3.59 -0.52 6.37
N ILE A 90 -3.83 -1.59 5.60
CA ILE A 90 -5.12 -1.93 5.02
C ILE A 90 -5.53 -3.35 5.44
N PRO A 91 -6.83 -3.66 5.53
CA PRO A 91 -7.27 -5.01 5.82
C PRO A 91 -7.14 -5.89 4.58
N LEU A 92 -6.64 -7.11 4.76
CA LEU A 92 -6.67 -8.14 3.73
C LEU A 92 -7.77 -9.17 4.00
N THR A 93 -8.42 -9.15 5.16
CA THR A 93 -9.57 -9.99 5.47
C THR A 93 -10.70 -9.15 6.06
N LEU A 94 -11.94 -9.63 5.92
CA LEU A 94 -13.11 -8.93 6.46
C LEU A 94 -13.05 -8.74 7.99
N SER A 95 -12.48 -9.72 8.70
CA SER A 95 -12.28 -9.66 10.15
C SER A 95 -11.35 -8.53 10.61
N GLN A 96 -10.46 -8.06 9.73
CA GLN A 96 -9.51 -6.98 10.04
C GLN A 96 -10.12 -5.59 9.83
N VAL A 97 -11.27 -5.46 9.15
CA VAL A 97 -11.79 -4.16 8.70
C VAL A 97 -11.98 -3.21 9.87
N GLU A 98 -12.69 -3.62 10.93
CA GLU A 98 -12.95 -2.76 12.10
C GLU A 98 -11.67 -2.34 12.82
N GLU A 99 -10.73 -3.28 13.01
CA GLU A 99 -9.42 -3.02 13.62
C GLU A 99 -8.63 -1.98 12.82
N LYS A 100 -8.58 -2.14 11.49
CA LYS A 100 -7.87 -1.21 10.61
C LYS A 100 -8.55 0.14 10.54
N VAL A 101 -9.88 0.23 10.61
CA VAL A 101 -10.62 1.51 10.68
C VAL A 101 -10.27 2.25 11.98
N ALA A 102 -10.20 1.54 13.11
CA ALA A 102 -9.79 2.13 14.38
C ALA A 102 -8.33 2.61 14.35
N LYS A 103 -7.42 1.83 13.75
CA LYS A 103 -6.01 2.23 13.55
C LYS A 103 -5.89 3.42 12.61
N PHE A 104 -6.69 3.49 11.54
CA PHE A 104 -6.68 4.57 10.55
C PHE A 104 -6.88 5.95 11.18
N LYS A 105 -7.79 6.07 12.16
CA LYS A 105 -8.06 7.33 12.88
C LYS A 105 -6.84 7.87 13.64
N LYS A 106 -5.85 7.02 13.94
CA LYS A 106 -4.61 7.37 14.66
C LYS A 106 -3.40 7.54 13.73
N LEU A 107 -3.57 7.28 12.42
CA LEU A 107 -2.49 7.42 11.45
C LEU A 107 -2.23 8.90 11.15
N ASP A 108 -0.97 9.19 10.86
CA ASP A 108 -0.54 10.50 10.40
C ASP A 108 -1.20 10.84 9.05
N GLU A 109 -1.56 12.11 8.86
CA GLU A 109 -2.21 12.59 7.64
C GLU A 109 -1.39 12.29 6.37
N ARG A 110 -0.06 12.30 6.48
CA ARG A 110 0.84 11.98 5.38
C ARG A 110 0.66 10.54 4.90
N ILE A 111 0.30 9.62 5.79
CA ILE A 111 0.00 8.22 5.47
C ILE A 111 -1.43 8.11 4.94
N THR A 112 -2.41 8.70 5.63
CA THR A 112 -3.84 8.55 5.26
C THR A 112 -4.15 9.10 3.87
N ARG A 113 -3.47 10.18 3.45
CA ARG A 113 -3.58 10.73 2.09
C ARG A 113 -3.16 9.75 0.98
N ASN A 114 -2.29 8.78 1.28
CA ASN A 114 -1.82 7.77 0.32
C ASN A 114 -2.69 6.50 0.32
N ILE A 115 -3.60 6.33 1.28
CA ILE A 115 -4.44 5.13 1.40
C ILE A 115 -5.30 4.85 0.16
N PRO A 116 -5.94 5.84 -0.51
CA PRO A 116 -6.67 5.57 -1.75
C PRO A 116 -5.83 4.90 -2.83
N ASP A 117 -4.60 5.37 -3.03
CA ASP A 117 -3.69 4.84 -4.04
C ASP A 117 -3.18 3.45 -3.66
N ILE A 118 -2.94 3.22 -2.37
CA ILE A 118 -2.56 1.92 -1.81
C ILE A 118 -3.68 0.90 -2.02
N LEU A 119 -4.94 1.29 -1.76
CA LEU A 119 -6.10 0.43 -2.00
C LEU A 119 -6.23 0.10 -3.49
N TYR A 120 -6.06 1.09 -4.35
CA TYR A 120 -6.13 0.90 -5.80
C TYR A 120 -5.04 -0.03 -6.32
N ALA A 121 -3.79 0.19 -5.94
CA ALA A 121 -2.68 -0.69 -6.30
C ALA A 121 -2.91 -2.11 -5.81
N THR A 122 -3.30 -2.28 -4.54
CA THR A 122 -3.57 -3.59 -3.94
C THR A 122 -4.70 -4.33 -4.66
N MET A 123 -5.82 -3.65 -4.92
CA MET A 123 -6.95 -4.23 -5.65
C MET A 123 -6.58 -4.62 -7.07
N THR A 124 -5.76 -3.80 -7.75
CA THR A 124 -5.25 -4.09 -9.10
C THR A 124 -4.40 -5.37 -9.11
N MET A 125 -3.55 -5.57 -8.10
CA MET A 125 -2.75 -6.79 -7.97
C MET A 125 -3.59 -8.03 -7.69
N ILE A 126 -4.57 -7.93 -6.79
CA ILE A 126 -5.52 -9.01 -6.48
C ILE A 126 -6.30 -9.39 -7.74
N TYR A 127 -6.81 -8.39 -8.48
CA TYR A 127 -7.55 -8.61 -9.72
C TYR A 127 -6.68 -9.26 -10.80
N ALA A 128 -5.41 -8.85 -10.93
CA ALA A 128 -4.47 -9.46 -11.85
C ALA A 128 -4.21 -10.94 -11.52
N GLN A 129 -4.07 -11.30 -10.24
CA GLN A 129 -3.95 -12.70 -9.82
C GLN A 129 -5.23 -13.50 -10.10
N PHE A 130 -6.40 -12.89 -9.84
CA PHE A 130 -7.68 -13.52 -10.12
C PHE A 130 -7.85 -13.82 -11.61
N LYS A 131 -7.49 -12.86 -12.47
CA LYS A 131 -7.55 -13.04 -13.92
C LYS A 131 -6.62 -14.17 -14.40
N LYS A 132 -5.38 -14.22 -13.90
CA LYS A 132 -4.45 -15.31 -14.22
C LYS A 132 -5.00 -16.69 -13.86
N LEU A 133 -5.60 -16.83 -12.67
CA LEU A 133 -6.22 -18.09 -12.26
C LEU A 133 -7.41 -18.48 -13.14
N LYS A 134 -8.21 -17.50 -13.56
CA LYS A 134 -9.34 -17.72 -14.47
C LYS A 134 -8.87 -18.18 -15.87
N ASP A 135 -7.77 -17.61 -16.36
CA ASP A 135 -7.19 -17.97 -17.65
C ASP A 135 -6.56 -19.38 -17.59
N GLU A 136 -5.88 -19.74 -16.50
CA GLU A 136 -5.27 -21.06 -16.28
C GLU A 136 -6.29 -22.21 -16.18
N GLU A 137 -7.49 -21.96 -15.65
CA GLU A 137 -8.57 -22.96 -15.52
C GLU A 137 -9.17 -23.42 -16.85
N THR A 138 -8.99 -22.63 -17.92
CA THR A 138 -9.40 -23.04 -19.27
C THR A 138 -8.51 -24.13 -19.87
N LEU A 139 -7.40 -24.47 -19.20
CA LEU A 139 -6.51 -25.56 -19.59
C LEU A 139 -6.99 -26.90 -18.97
N PRO A 140 -7.25 -27.95 -19.77
CA PRO A 140 -7.69 -29.24 -19.26
C PRO A 140 -6.57 -29.93 -18.45
N GLY A 141 -6.83 -30.20 -17.16
CA GLY A 141 -5.95 -31.06 -16.33
C GLY A 141 -5.57 -30.53 -14.94
N LEU A 142 -5.99 -29.33 -14.54
CA LEU A 142 -5.69 -28.77 -13.22
C LEU A 142 -6.75 -29.13 -12.17
N SER A 143 -6.29 -29.48 -10.97
CA SER A 143 -7.13 -29.75 -9.78
C SER A 143 -8.02 -28.55 -9.46
N THR A 144 -9.30 -28.64 -9.83
CA THR A 144 -10.28 -27.54 -9.77
C THR A 144 -10.49 -26.98 -8.37
N ASP A 145 -10.34 -27.80 -7.32
CA ASP A 145 -10.64 -27.42 -5.94
C ASP A 145 -9.66 -26.41 -5.32
N GLU A 146 -8.36 -26.52 -5.61
CA GLU A 146 -7.38 -25.57 -5.07
C GLU A 146 -7.48 -24.21 -5.76
N ALA A 147 -7.73 -24.22 -7.07
CA ALA A 147 -8.00 -23.00 -7.85
C ALA A 147 -9.28 -22.31 -7.36
N ASN A 148 -10.34 -23.08 -7.07
CA ASN A 148 -11.58 -22.57 -6.47
C ASN A 148 -11.33 -21.86 -5.14
N LYS A 149 -10.59 -22.50 -4.22
CA LYS A 149 -10.25 -21.92 -2.91
C LYS A 149 -9.43 -20.63 -3.06
N LYS A 150 -8.42 -20.61 -3.94
CA LYS A 150 -7.61 -19.42 -4.21
C LYS A 150 -8.46 -18.28 -4.78
N ARG A 151 -9.38 -18.57 -5.71
CA ARG A 151 -10.31 -17.56 -6.25
C ARG A 151 -11.20 -16.98 -5.17
N GLN A 152 -11.82 -17.83 -4.36
CA GLN A 152 -12.67 -17.39 -3.24
C GLN A 152 -11.91 -16.49 -2.27
N PHE A 153 -10.67 -16.86 -1.95
CA PHE A 153 -9.80 -16.05 -1.11
C PHE A 153 -9.51 -14.66 -1.71
N LEU A 154 -9.24 -14.57 -3.03
CA LEU A 154 -9.04 -13.28 -3.70
C LEU A 154 -10.32 -12.43 -3.72
N LYS A 155 -11.50 -13.03 -3.90
CA LYS A 155 -12.79 -12.34 -3.80
C LYS A 155 -13.00 -11.75 -2.41
N GLU A 156 -12.73 -12.54 -1.37
CA GLU A 156 -12.85 -12.09 0.03
C GLU A 156 -11.88 -10.94 0.35
N ARG A 157 -10.65 -10.99 -0.17
CA ARG A 157 -9.69 -9.88 -0.07
C ARG A 157 -10.24 -8.61 -0.73
N GLY A 158 -10.77 -8.72 -1.94
CA GLY A 158 -11.41 -7.60 -2.65
C GLY A 158 -12.52 -6.95 -1.84
N ARG A 159 -13.41 -7.78 -1.26
CA ARG A 159 -14.51 -7.33 -0.39
C ARG A 159 -14.04 -6.67 0.89
N ALA A 160 -12.93 -7.13 1.47
CA ALA A 160 -12.33 -6.47 2.63
C ALA A 160 -11.86 -5.05 2.30
N LEU A 161 -11.26 -4.85 1.12
CA LEU A 161 -10.79 -3.54 0.67
C LEU A 161 -11.95 -2.57 0.41
N THR A 162 -13.03 -3.01 -0.22
CA THR A 162 -14.20 -2.15 -0.49
C THR A 162 -15.03 -1.88 0.76
N SER A 163 -15.15 -2.84 1.67
CA SER A 163 -15.76 -2.62 2.98
C SER A 163 -14.97 -1.58 3.79
N PHE A 164 -13.65 -1.68 3.79
CA PHE A 164 -12.77 -0.69 4.43
C PHE A 164 -12.89 0.68 3.79
N SER A 165 -12.90 0.77 2.46
CA SER A 165 -13.01 2.02 1.72
C SER A 165 -14.31 2.77 2.05
N GLY A 166 -15.42 2.05 2.27
CA GLY A 166 -16.70 2.60 2.69
C GLY A 166 -16.79 2.96 4.18
N SER A 167 -15.93 2.38 5.02
CA SER A 167 -16.02 2.49 6.48
C SER A 167 -15.08 3.54 7.08
N ILE A 168 -14.06 3.98 6.34
CA ILE A 168 -13.15 5.03 6.81
C ILE A 168 -13.81 6.43 6.74
N PRO A 169 -13.58 7.32 7.72
CA PRO A 169 -14.13 8.69 7.72
C PRO A 169 -13.41 9.63 6.74
N PHE A 170 -12.65 9.10 5.80
CA PHE A 170 -11.86 9.83 4.82
C PHE A 170 -12.52 9.73 3.45
N ARG A 171 -12.65 10.86 2.77
CA ARG A 171 -13.27 10.89 1.44
C ARG A 171 -12.30 10.33 0.41
N ILE A 172 -12.47 9.06 0.08
CA ILE A 172 -11.80 8.45 -1.06
C ILE A 172 -12.29 9.16 -2.34
N PRO A 173 -11.39 9.54 -3.26
CA PRO A 173 -11.77 10.07 -4.56
C PRO A 173 -12.79 9.18 -5.26
N GLY A 174 -13.86 9.79 -5.79
CA GLY A 174 -15.01 9.04 -6.33
C GLY A 174 -14.66 8.12 -7.51
N ASP A 175 -13.62 8.47 -8.27
CA ASP A 175 -13.07 7.66 -9.36
C ASP A 175 -12.34 6.42 -8.84
N ILE A 176 -11.55 6.54 -7.77
CA ILE A 176 -10.86 5.41 -7.13
C ILE A 176 -11.91 4.44 -6.54
N ASN A 177 -12.89 4.95 -5.81
CA ASN A 177 -13.92 4.11 -5.21
C ASN A 177 -14.73 3.35 -6.28
N ARG A 178 -15.08 4.01 -7.39
CA ARG A 178 -15.73 3.35 -8.54
C ARG A 178 -14.87 2.25 -9.14
N LYS A 179 -13.56 2.48 -9.33
CA LYS A 179 -12.62 1.47 -9.85
C LYS A 179 -12.49 0.28 -8.91
N LEU A 180 -12.42 0.51 -7.59
CA LEU A 180 -12.38 -0.55 -6.60
C LEU A 180 -13.63 -1.44 -6.68
N VAL A 181 -14.82 -0.83 -6.63
CA VAL A 181 -16.10 -1.55 -6.71
C VAL A 181 -16.24 -2.28 -8.06
N GLN A 182 -15.85 -1.65 -9.17
CA GLN A 182 -15.88 -2.31 -10.48
C GLN A 182 -14.98 -3.54 -10.51
N MET A 183 -13.74 -3.46 -10.02
CA MET A 183 -12.84 -4.62 -9.96
C MET A 183 -13.40 -5.73 -9.06
N GLU A 184 -14.01 -5.37 -7.92
CA GLU A 184 -14.69 -6.35 -7.05
C GLU A 184 -15.82 -7.07 -7.78
N ILE A 185 -16.69 -6.34 -8.48
CA ILE A 185 -17.81 -6.92 -9.23
C ILE A 185 -17.31 -7.88 -10.32
N HIS A 186 -16.22 -7.55 -11.02
CA HIS A 186 -15.66 -8.45 -12.03
C HIS A 186 -15.01 -9.73 -11.44
N MET A 187 -14.75 -9.75 -10.14
CA MET A 187 -14.28 -10.95 -9.43
C MET A 187 -15.44 -11.82 -8.92
N HIS A 188 -16.67 -11.30 -8.85
CA HIS A 188 -17.84 -12.08 -8.45
C HIS A 188 -18.34 -12.97 -9.58
#